data_AF-X1FCV2-F1
#
_entry.id   AF-X1FCV2-F1
#
_cell.length_a   1.000
_cell.length_b   1.000
_cell.length_c   1.000
_cell.angle_alpha   90.00
_cell.angle_beta   90.00
_cell.angle_gamma   90.00
#
_symmetry.space_group_name_H-M   'P 1'
#
loop_
_entity.id
_entity.type
_entity.pdbx_description
1 polymer ?
#
loop_
_entity_poly.entity_id
_entity_poly.type
_entity_poly.pdbx_seq_one_letter_code
_entity_poly.pdbx_strand_id
1 'polypeptide(L)'
;SREGLGATDEQLWPVSSLDVGAGVESSAVTLFSDRARAVAPHFSMPDEAEAVVEICDRLDGIPLAIELAASRMASMTASEVRDRLDQRFQLLVGSRRGLGRHQTLRQAVAWSFDLLDDAEKSLLTRCSVFAGGFDLESACTVAGFNTSDDYAVLNLLDALVRKSLLVADRLSGRTRFSILETIRQFAEEQLAAMGEATEARDAHARHFAGRENEIMSLWDSPRQREAYIWFTAEL
;
A
#
# COMPACT_ATOMS: atom_id res chain seq x y z
N SER A 1 3.27 -20.71 -3.51
CA SER A 1 4.25 -20.06 -2.63
C SER A 1 4.91 -18.92 -3.42
N ARG A 2 5.03 -17.73 -2.82
CA ARG A 2 5.80 -16.58 -3.36
C ARG A 2 7.22 -16.51 -2.77
N GLU A 3 7.52 -17.42 -1.84
CA GLU A 3 8.82 -17.51 -1.18
C GLU A 3 9.85 -18.15 -2.12
N GLY A 4 11.06 -17.60 -2.11
CA GLY A 4 12.20 -18.23 -2.76
C GLY A 4 12.42 -19.65 -2.24
N LEU A 5 12.91 -20.52 -3.11
CA LEU A 5 13.24 -21.91 -2.81
C LEU A 5 14.43 -22.05 -1.85
N GLY A 6 15.20 -20.98 -1.62
CA GLY A 6 16.35 -20.98 -0.71
C GLY A 6 17.55 -21.74 -1.27
N ALA A 7 17.62 -21.92 -2.59
CA ALA A 7 18.73 -22.59 -3.25
C ALA A 7 19.95 -21.65 -3.36
N THR A 8 21.16 -22.20 -3.30
CA THR A 8 22.42 -21.44 -3.28
C THR A 8 22.61 -20.52 -4.48
N ASP A 9 22.06 -20.89 -5.64
CA ASP A 9 22.14 -20.12 -6.89
C ASP A 9 20.80 -19.44 -7.25
N GLU A 10 19.86 -19.34 -6.31
CA GLU A 10 18.59 -18.66 -6.56
C GLU A 10 18.79 -17.14 -6.66
N GLN A 11 18.35 -16.56 -7.77
CA GLN A 11 18.25 -15.12 -7.94
C GLN A 11 16.78 -14.71 -7.97
N LEU A 12 16.37 -13.91 -7.00
CA LEU A 12 15.04 -13.30 -6.96
C LEU A 12 15.08 -11.97 -7.71
N TRP A 13 14.34 -11.88 -8.81
CA TRP A 13 14.14 -10.62 -9.52
C TRP A 13 12.78 -10.02 -9.13
N PRO A 14 12.75 -8.92 -8.35
CA PRO A 14 11.49 -8.27 -8.01
C PRO A 14 10.90 -7.65 -9.27
N VAL A 15 9.63 -7.94 -9.53
CA VAL A 15 8.86 -7.26 -10.58
C VAL A 15 8.20 -6.05 -9.94
N SER A 16 8.76 -4.88 -10.20
CA SER A 16 8.21 -3.62 -9.71
C SER A 16 6.85 -3.31 -10.32
N SER A 17 6.02 -2.60 -9.58
CA SER A 17 4.84 -1.92 -10.15
C SER A 17 5.23 -0.95 -11.26
N LEU A 18 4.22 -0.51 -12.02
CA LEU A 18 4.42 0.56 -13.00
C LEU A 18 4.79 1.86 -12.29
N ASP A 19 5.65 2.64 -12.93
CA ASP A 19 5.94 4.00 -12.50
C ASP A 19 4.66 4.82 -12.36
N VAL A 20 4.55 5.54 -11.24
CA VAL A 20 3.53 6.55 -10.92
C VAL A 20 4.16 7.93 -10.70
N GLY A 21 5.49 8.02 -10.54
CA GLY A 21 6.20 9.23 -10.11
C GLY A 21 6.36 10.27 -11.23
N ALA A 22 6.28 9.88 -12.50
CA ALA A 22 6.33 10.82 -13.63
C ALA A 22 4.99 11.53 -13.91
N GLY A 23 3.99 11.41 -13.03
CA GLY A 23 2.68 12.04 -13.19
C GLY A 23 1.99 11.56 -14.48
N VAL A 24 1.62 12.50 -15.35
CA VAL A 24 0.90 12.21 -16.60
C VAL A 24 1.72 11.34 -17.57
N GLU A 25 3.05 11.43 -17.52
CA GLU A 25 3.97 10.67 -18.38
C GLU A 25 4.31 9.28 -17.81
N SER A 26 3.73 8.92 -16.68
CA SER A 26 4.04 7.67 -16.00
C SER A 26 3.49 6.45 -16.76
N SER A 27 4.17 5.30 -16.61
CA SER A 27 3.74 4.07 -17.25
C SER A 27 2.38 3.56 -16.74
N ALA A 28 2.04 3.88 -15.48
CA ALA A 28 0.72 3.60 -14.91
C ALA A 28 -0.38 4.40 -15.60
N VAL A 29 -0.17 5.71 -15.81
CA VAL A 29 -1.13 6.59 -16.49
C VAL A 29 -1.28 6.21 -17.96
N THR A 30 -0.18 5.80 -18.62
CA THR A 30 -0.22 5.27 -19.99
C THR A 30 -1.14 4.04 -20.07
N LEU A 31 -0.95 3.08 -19.17
CA LEU A 31 -1.82 1.89 -19.11
C LEU A 31 -3.28 2.25 -18.84
N PHE A 32 -3.55 3.13 -17.88
CA PHE A 32 -4.93 3.57 -17.58
C PHE A 32 -5.58 4.15 -18.82
N SER A 33 -4.88 5.07 -19.50
CA SER A 33 -5.37 5.77 -20.69
C SER A 33 -5.72 4.82 -21.82
N ASP A 34 -4.85 3.85 -22.10
CA ASP A 34 -5.07 2.87 -23.15
C ASP A 34 -6.30 1.99 -22.88
N ARG A 35 -6.51 1.63 -21.61
CA ARG A 35 -7.65 0.80 -21.19
C ARG A 35 -8.95 1.59 -21.14
N ALA A 36 -8.90 2.85 -20.69
CA ALA A 36 -10.04 3.75 -20.63
C ALA A 36 -10.58 4.06 -22.03
N ARG A 37 -9.71 4.41 -22.99
CA ARG A 37 -10.12 4.67 -24.39
C ARG A 37 -10.81 3.47 -25.04
N ALA A 38 -10.45 2.25 -24.66
CA ALA A 38 -11.06 1.04 -25.19
C ALA A 38 -12.52 0.83 -24.76
N VAL A 39 -12.96 1.48 -23.67
CA VAL A 39 -14.31 1.31 -23.10
C VAL A 39 -15.11 2.61 -22.99
N ALA A 40 -14.45 3.77 -23.08
CA ALA A 40 -15.04 5.10 -22.95
C ALA A 40 -14.53 6.02 -24.08
N PRO A 41 -15.24 6.10 -25.22
CA PRO A 41 -14.80 6.88 -26.37
C PRO A 41 -14.71 8.40 -26.11
N HIS A 42 -15.38 8.90 -25.06
CA HIS A 42 -15.37 10.31 -24.67
C HIS A 42 -14.25 10.65 -23.68
N PHE A 43 -13.44 9.68 -23.27
CA PHE A 43 -12.32 9.89 -22.36
C PHE A 43 -11.26 10.81 -22.99
N SER A 44 -10.91 11.87 -22.27
CA SER A 44 -9.97 12.91 -22.68
C SER A 44 -8.93 13.14 -21.58
N MET A 45 -7.67 12.78 -21.85
CA MET A 45 -6.58 12.92 -20.88
C MET A 45 -6.37 14.35 -20.38
N PRO A 46 -6.43 15.41 -21.22
CA PRO A 46 -6.28 16.77 -20.72
C PRO A 46 -7.31 17.17 -19.65
N ASP A 47 -8.53 16.64 -19.75
CA ASP A 47 -9.63 16.99 -18.86
C ASP A 47 -9.65 16.16 -17.57
N GLU A 48 -9.09 14.94 -17.62
CA GLU A 48 -9.12 13.97 -16.51
C GLU A 48 -7.74 13.68 -15.88
N ALA A 49 -6.67 14.37 -16.32
CA ALA A 49 -5.29 14.09 -15.94
C ALA A 49 -5.07 13.98 -14.43
N GLU A 50 -5.57 14.95 -13.66
CA GLU A 50 -5.39 14.98 -12.20
C GLU A 50 -6.01 13.74 -11.52
N ALA A 51 -7.25 13.43 -11.87
CA ALA A 51 -7.94 12.26 -11.31
C ALA A 51 -7.26 10.95 -11.73
N VAL A 52 -6.76 10.85 -12.97
CA VAL A 52 -6.07 9.65 -13.46
C VAL A 52 -4.73 9.43 -12.77
N VAL A 53 -3.95 10.49 -12.55
CA VAL A 53 -2.68 10.42 -11.79
C VAL A 53 -2.97 9.94 -10.37
N GLU A 54 -3.95 10.54 -9.70
CA GLU A 54 -4.32 10.17 -8.34
C GLU A 54 -4.85 8.72 -8.25
N ILE A 55 -5.64 8.27 -9.23
CA ILE A 55 -6.05 6.86 -9.32
C ILE A 55 -4.83 5.95 -9.44
N CYS A 56 -3.87 6.26 -10.32
CA CYS A 56 -2.71 5.41 -10.53
C CYS A 56 -1.82 5.31 -9.29
N ASP A 57 -1.64 6.45 -8.60
CA ASP A 57 -0.90 6.55 -7.35
C ASP A 57 -1.56 5.72 -6.24
N ARG A 58 -2.87 5.92 -6.02
CA ARG A 58 -3.68 5.15 -5.04
C ARG A 58 -3.82 3.67 -5.35
N LEU A 59 -3.44 3.24 -6.56
CA LEU A 59 -3.44 1.83 -6.99
C LEU A 59 -2.02 1.24 -7.01
N ASP A 60 -1.03 1.94 -6.42
CA ASP A 60 0.37 1.56 -6.30
C ASP A 60 1.03 1.17 -7.63
N GLY A 61 0.56 1.72 -8.75
CA GLY A 61 1.05 1.31 -10.08
C GLY A 61 0.76 -0.16 -10.43
N ILE A 62 -0.12 -0.86 -9.71
CA ILE A 62 -0.42 -2.28 -9.94
C ILE A 62 -1.20 -2.40 -11.26
N PRO A 63 -0.63 -3.01 -12.32
CA PRO A 63 -1.24 -3.01 -13.65
C PRO A 63 -2.69 -3.51 -13.65
N LEU A 64 -2.94 -4.62 -12.93
CA LEU A 64 -4.27 -5.20 -12.85
C LEU A 64 -5.27 -4.24 -12.21
N ALA A 65 -4.91 -3.59 -11.11
CA ALA A 65 -5.79 -2.67 -10.40
C ALA A 65 -6.17 -1.49 -11.31
N ILE A 66 -5.18 -0.94 -12.02
CA ILE A 66 -5.33 0.11 -13.02
C ILE A 66 -6.29 -0.31 -14.13
N GLU A 67 -6.14 -1.53 -14.67
CA GLU A 67 -7.01 -2.03 -15.75
C GLU A 67 -8.49 -2.04 -15.36
N LEU A 68 -8.83 -2.33 -14.09
CA LEU A 68 -10.24 -2.41 -13.71
C LEU A 68 -10.79 -1.06 -13.32
N ALA A 69 -9.99 -0.20 -12.70
CA ALA A 69 -10.37 1.19 -12.52
C ALA A 69 -10.69 1.82 -13.88
N ALA A 70 -9.81 1.64 -14.87
CA ALA A 70 -10.06 2.06 -16.25
C ALA A 70 -11.31 1.39 -16.86
N SER A 71 -11.62 0.13 -16.51
CA SER A 71 -12.84 -0.54 -16.98
C SER A 71 -14.14 0.10 -16.47
N ARG A 72 -14.08 0.87 -15.37
CA ARG A 72 -15.25 1.61 -14.82
C ARG A 72 -15.59 2.87 -15.60
N MET A 73 -14.67 3.34 -16.43
CA MET A 73 -14.88 4.50 -17.31
C MET A 73 -16.04 4.29 -18.31
N ALA A 74 -16.48 3.05 -18.52
CA ALA A 74 -17.69 2.75 -19.31
C ALA A 74 -18.99 3.32 -18.70
N SER A 75 -19.00 3.61 -17.40
CA SER A 75 -20.19 4.05 -16.66
C SER A 75 -19.95 5.24 -15.72
N MET A 76 -18.70 5.71 -15.62
CA MET A 76 -18.26 6.69 -14.64
C MET A 76 -17.17 7.59 -15.23
N THR A 77 -17.02 8.81 -14.72
CA THR A 77 -15.85 9.67 -15.02
C THR A 77 -14.63 9.27 -14.18
N ALA A 78 -13.44 9.75 -14.52
CA ALA A 78 -12.25 9.46 -13.71
C ALA A 78 -12.39 10.00 -12.29
N SER A 79 -12.94 11.20 -12.11
CA SER A 79 -13.21 11.74 -10.77
C SER A 79 -14.16 10.85 -9.96
N GLU A 80 -15.21 10.33 -10.58
CA GLU A 80 -16.14 9.41 -9.91
C GLU A 80 -15.50 8.08 -9.52
N VAL A 81 -14.57 7.57 -10.33
CA VAL A 81 -13.79 6.37 -10.04
C VAL A 81 -12.85 6.63 -8.87
N ARG A 82 -12.10 7.73 -8.91
CA ARG A 82 -11.21 8.17 -7.84
C ARG A 82 -11.94 8.27 -6.50
N ASP A 83 -13.07 8.99 -6.47
CA ASP A 83 -13.82 9.27 -5.23
C ASP A 83 -14.39 7.98 -4.59
N ARG A 84 -14.47 6.88 -5.35
CA ARG A 84 -14.96 5.57 -4.87
C ARG A 84 -13.84 4.56 -4.58
N LEU A 85 -12.57 4.93 -4.76
CA LEU A 85 -11.44 4.08 -4.43
C LEU A 85 -11.33 3.79 -2.92
N ASP A 86 -11.97 4.58 -2.05
CA ASP A 86 -12.06 4.27 -0.61
C ASP A 86 -12.78 2.92 -0.37
N GLN A 87 -13.65 2.51 -1.30
CA GLN A 87 -14.34 1.22 -1.32
C GLN A 87 -13.80 0.32 -2.43
N ARG A 88 -12.49 0.41 -2.73
CA ARG A 88 -11.83 -0.23 -3.89
C ARG A 88 -12.19 -1.70 -4.13
N PHE A 89 -12.39 -2.54 -3.10
CA PHE A 89 -12.83 -3.92 -3.38
C PHE A 89 -14.23 -3.98 -3.99
N GLN A 90 -15.18 -3.17 -3.52
CA GLN A 90 -16.52 -3.12 -4.10
C GLN A 90 -16.48 -2.48 -5.50
N LEU A 91 -15.66 -1.45 -5.67
CA LEU A 91 -15.44 -0.79 -6.96
C LEU A 91 -14.70 -1.67 -7.98
N LEU A 92 -13.77 -2.52 -7.58
CA LEU A 92 -12.96 -3.35 -8.49
C LEU A 92 -13.59 -4.73 -8.75
N VAL A 93 -14.52 -5.19 -7.91
CA VAL A 93 -15.19 -6.51 -8.05
C VAL A 93 -16.34 -6.49 -9.06
N GLY A 94 -17.16 -5.43 -9.12
CA GLY A 94 -18.42 -5.44 -9.91
C GLY A 94 -18.35 -5.24 -11.44
N SER A 95 -17.21 -5.43 -12.12
CA SER A 95 -17.18 -5.42 -13.60
C SER A 95 -17.37 -6.84 -14.12
N ARG A 96 -18.29 -7.05 -15.09
CA ARG A 96 -18.65 -8.38 -15.61
C ARG A 96 -17.45 -9.18 -16.19
N ARG A 97 -16.33 -8.53 -16.48
CA ARG A 97 -15.05 -9.16 -16.88
C ARG A 97 -14.01 -9.27 -15.73
N GLY A 98 -14.16 -8.50 -14.64
CA GLY A 98 -13.27 -8.48 -13.47
C GLY A 98 -13.68 -9.41 -12.32
N LEU A 99 -14.95 -9.81 -12.25
CA LEU A 99 -15.51 -10.70 -11.20
C LEU A 99 -14.69 -11.99 -10.98
N GLY A 100 -14.15 -12.59 -12.05
CA GLY A 100 -13.34 -13.81 -11.91
C GLY A 100 -11.93 -13.57 -11.36
N ARG A 101 -11.30 -12.43 -11.68
CA ARG A 101 -9.88 -12.17 -11.36
C ARG A 101 -9.68 -11.44 -10.03
N HIS A 102 -10.62 -10.59 -9.61
CA HIS A 102 -10.54 -9.92 -8.29
C HIS A 102 -10.91 -10.85 -7.16
N GLN A 103 -11.87 -11.75 -7.41
CA GLN A 103 -12.09 -12.86 -6.52
C GLN A 103 -10.80 -13.69 -6.39
N THR A 104 -10.07 -13.97 -7.48
CA THR A 104 -8.78 -14.65 -7.36
C THR A 104 -7.69 -13.82 -6.68
N LEU A 105 -7.64 -12.49 -6.83
CA LEU A 105 -6.64 -11.65 -6.15
C LEU A 105 -6.90 -11.60 -4.65
N ARG A 106 -8.16 -11.36 -4.23
CA ARG A 106 -8.53 -11.39 -2.81
C ARG A 106 -8.35 -12.79 -2.22
N GLN A 107 -8.71 -13.84 -2.95
CA GLN A 107 -8.47 -15.23 -2.53
C GLN A 107 -6.97 -15.53 -2.43
N ALA A 108 -6.13 -14.99 -3.32
CA ALA A 108 -4.68 -15.15 -3.26
C ALA A 108 -4.08 -14.41 -2.06
N VAL A 109 -4.60 -13.23 -1.71
CA VAL A 109 -4.21 -12.52 -0.47
C VAL A 109 -4.67 -13.31 0.75
N ALA A 110 -5.92 -13.78 0.78
CA ALA A 110 -6.44 -14.60 1.87
C ALA A 110 -5.61 -15.87 2.08
N TRP A 111 -5.25 -16.57 1.00
CA TRP A 111 -4.37 -17.74 1.09
C TRP A 111 -2.97 -17.34 1.61
N SER A 112 -2.37 -16.27 1.08
CA SER A 112 -1.07 -15.79 1.60
C SER A 112 -1.14 -15.47 3.09
N PHE A 113 -2.25 -14.88 3.55
CA PHE A 113 -2.52 -14.59 4.95
C PHE A 113 -2.70 -15.86 5.79
N ASP A 114 -3.46 -16.85 5.31
CA ASP A 114 -3.70 -18.10 6.03
C ASP A 114 -2.42 -18.91 6.27
N LEU A 115 -1.42 -18.75 5.40
CA LEU A 115 -0.07 -19.35 5.51
C LEU A 115 0.85 -18.67 6.54
N LEU A 116 0.43 -17.53 7.10
CA LEU A 116 1.17 -16.85 8.15
C LEU A 116 0.96 -17.53 9.51
N ASP A 117 2.00 -17.48 10.34
CA ASP A 117 1.84 -17.77 11.76
C ASP A 117 1.09 -16.63 12.49
N ASP A 118 0.72 -16.87 13.74
CA ASP A 118 -0.12 -15.93 14.48
C ASP A 118 0.60 -14.60 14.78
N ALA A 119 1.93 -14.62 14.96
CA ALA A 119 2.72 -13.42 15.21
C ALA A 119 2.84 -12.56 13.94
N GLU A 120 3.07 -13.20 12.80
CA GLU A 120 3.08 -12.56 11.48
C GLU A 120 1.70 -11.97 11.13
N LYS A 121 0.61 -12.70 11.39
CA LYS A 121 -0.77 -12.20 11.20
C LYS A 121 -1.04 -10.98 12.05
N SER A 122 -0.67 -11.03 13.34
CA SER A 122 -0.86 -9.92 14.27
C SER A 122 -0.06 -8.69 13.82
N LEU A 123 1.21 -8.85 13.45
CA LEU A 123 2.02 -7.72 12.97
C LEU A 123 1.46 -7.11 11.68
N LEU A 124 1.11 -7.94 10.68
CA LEU A 124 0.58 -7.46 9.40
C LEU A 124 -0.75 -6.72 9.57
N THR A 125 -1.67 -7.27 10.38
CA THR A 125 -2.97 -6.64 10.65
C THR A 125 -2.80 -5.33 11.42
N ARG A 126 -1.95 -5.27 12.45
CA ARG A 126 -1.74 -4.03 13.21
C ARG A 126 -1.04 -2.95 12.38
N CYS A 127 -0.10 -3.32 11.52
CA CYS A 127 0.55 -2.37 10.59
C CYS A 127 -0.38 -1.92 9.44
N SER A 128 -1.58 -2.49 9.29
CA SER A 128 -2.51 -2.06 8.22
C SER A 128 -3.06 -0.64 8.43
N VAL A 129 -2.85 -0.06 9.61
CA VAL A 129 -3.28 1.31 9.95
C VAL A 129 -2.42 2.39 9.29
N PHE A 130 -1.21 2.06 8.82
CA PHE A 130 -0.37 2.98 8.07
C PHE A 130 -0.89 3.13 6.64
N ALA A 131 -1.28 4.34 6.24
CA ALA A 131 -1.70 4.63 4.87
C ALA A 131 -0.52 4.66 3.87
N GLY A 132 0.70 4.86 4.37
CA GLY A 132 1.95 4.85 3.61
C GLY A 132 2.95 3.82 4.14
N GLY A 133 4.23 4.08 3.93
CA GLY A 133 5.29 3.26 4.52
C GLY A 133 5.51 3.56 6.00
N PHE A 134 6.23 2.71 6.70
CA PHE A 134 6.60 2.87 8.11
C PHE A 134 8.04 2.39 8.36
N ASP A 135 8.67 2.92 9.40
CA ASP A 135 9.98 2.44 9.86
C ASP A 135 9.84 1.36 10.96
N LEU A 136 10.96 0.75 11.36
CA LEU A 136 10.98 -0.29 12.39
C LEU A 136 10.43 0.23 13.73
N GLU A 137 10.77 1.46 14.10
CA GLU A 137 10.33 2.08 15.36
C GLU A 137 8.81 2.26 15.40
N SER A 138 8.24 2.72 14.29
CA SER A 138 6.80 2.85 14.10
C SER A 138 6.15 1.48 14.18
N ALA A 139 6.69 0.46 13.47
CA ALA A 139 6.19 -0.91 13.54
C ALA A 139 6.19 -1.46 14.96
N CYS A 140 7.29 -1.32 15.72
CA CYS A 140 7.38 -1.73 17.11
C CYS A 140 6.27 -1.10 17.96
N THR A 141 6.00 0.19 17.75
CA THR A 141 4.98 0.93 18.51
C THR A 141 3.58 0.41 18.26
N VAL A 142 3.23 0.10 17.01
CA VAL A 142 1.87 -0.37 16.67
C VAL A 142 1.70 -1.86 16.80
N ALA A 143 2.76 -2.66 16.75
CA ALA A 143 2.68 -4.12 16.86
C ALA A 143 2.12 -4.58 18.21
N GLY A 144 2.16 -3.71 19.23
CA GLY A 144 1.66 -3.95 20.59
C GLY A 144 2.21 -5.21 21.24
N PHE A 145 3.35 -5.69 20.75
CA PHE A 145 4.20 -6.58 21.51
C PHE A 145 4.79 -5.75 22.66
N ASN A 146 4.57 -6.19 23.90
CA ASN A 146 5.31 -5.68 25.06
C ASN A 146 6.79 -6.08 25.04
N THR A 147 7.34 -6.39 23.87
CA THR A 147 8.71 -6.87 23.72
C THR A 147 9.63 -5.68 23.67
N SER A 148 10.46 -5.54 24.70
CA SER A 148 11.68 -4.73 24.69
C SER A 148 12.74 -5.23 23.69
N ASP A 149 12.31 -5.93 22.62
CA ASP A 149 13.16 -6.62 21.67
C ASP A 149 12.76 -6.28 20.24
N ASP A 150 13.32 -5.18 19.73
CA ASP A 150 13.15 -4.72 18.36
C ASP A 150 13.57 -5.79 17.33
N TYR A 151 14.45 -6.73 17.69
CA TYR A 151 14.85 -7.81 16.80
C TYR A 151 13.73 -8.81 16.53
N ALA A 152 12.82 -9.02 17.48
CA ALA A 152 11.67 -9.89 17.27
C ALA A 152 10.74 -9.31 16.20
N VAL A 153 10.46 -8.00 16.27
CA VAL A 153 9.66 -7.29 15.26
C VAL A 153 10.38 -7.27 13.92
N LEU A 154 11.69 -7.01 13.91
CA LEU A 154 12.49 -7.04 12.69
C LEU A 154 12.45 -8.41 11.99
N ASN A 155 12.57 -9.51 12.73
CA ASN A 155 12.48 -10.85 12.17
C ASN A 155 11.11 -11.12 11.52
N LEU A 156 10.03 -10.63 12.12
CA LEU A 156 8.68 -10.74 11.56
C LEU A 156 8.53 -9.88 10.29
N LEU A 157 9.07 -8.66 10.28
CA LEU A 157 9.09 -7.81 9.08
C LEU A 157 9.87 -8.47 7.94
N ASP A 158 11.05 -9.02 8.23
CA ASP A 158 11.86 -9.76 7.26
C ASP A 158 11.12 -10.99 6.71
N ALA A 159 10.40 -11.73 7.57
CA ALA A 159 9.58 -12.85 7.15
C ALA A 159 8.44 -12.41 6.21
N LEU A 160 7.74 -11.32 6.54
CA LEU A 160 6.69 -10.76 5.70
C LEU A 160 7.22 -10.22 4.36
N VAL A 161 8.43 -9.65 4.33
CA VAL A 161 9.12 -9.24 3.09
C VAL A 161 9.46 -10.47 2.24
N ARG A 162 10.03 -11.53 2.83
CA ARG A 162 10.33 -12.80 2.13
C ARG A 162 9.08 -13.46 1.55
N LYS A 163 7.93 -13.29 2.21
CA LYS A 163 6.61 -13.75 1.75
C LYS A 163 5.93 -12.79 0.76
N SER A 164 6.59 -11.68 0.42
CA SER A 164 6.10 -10.62 -0.48
C SER A 164 4.77 -10.01 -0.04
N LEU A 165 4.59 -9.88 1.28
CA LEU A 165 3.46 -9.17 1.90
C LEU A 165 3.82 -7.72 2.27
N LEU A 166 5.12 -7.47 2.45
CA LEU A 166 5.71 -6.14 2.61
C LEU A 166 6.75 -5.90 1.52
N VAL A 167 6.97 -4.62 1.22
CA VAL A 167 8.09 -4.15 0.41
C VAL A 167 9.03 -3.38 1.33
N ALA A 168 10.33 -3.62 1.24
CA ALA A 168 11.35 -2.88 1.97
C ALA A 168 12.13 -1.98 1.00
N ASP A 169 11.94 -0.66 1.11
CA ASP A 169 12.69 0.34 0.36
C ASP A 169 13.80 0.93 1.24
N ARG A 170 14.96 1.19 0.63
CA ARG A 170 16.13 1.75 1.31
C ARG A 170 16.33 3.20 0.86
N LEU A 171 15.37 4.05 1.20
CA LEU A 171 15.42 5.48 0.88
C LEU A 171 16.35 6.21 1.85
N SER A 172 17.27 7.02 1.31
CA SER A 172 18.05 8.01 2.07
C SER A 172 18.78 7.45 3.31
N GLY A 173 19.24 6.19 3.25
CA GLY A 173 19.98 5.54 4.34
C GLY A 173 19.12 4.97 5.47
N ARG A 174 17.79 4.96 5.32
CA ARG A 174 16.85 4.28 6.24
C ARG A 174 16.01 3.26 5.49
N THR A 175 15.59 2.20 6.17
CA THR A 175 14.68 1.20 5.60
C THR A 175 13.24 1.63 5.92
N ARG A 176 12.40 1.74 4.89
CA ARG A 176 10.95 1.89 5.03
C ARG A 176 10.25 0.64 4.52
N PHE A 177 9.30 0.17 5.28
CA PHE A 177 8.43 -0.93 4.90
C PHE A 177 7.11 -0.36 4.39
N SER A 178 6.56 -0.91 3.32
CA SER A 178 5.22 -0.57 2.84
C SER A 178 4.41 -1.83 2.61
N ILE A 179 3.10 -1.71 2.84
CA ILE A 179 2.13 -2.76 2.54
C ILE A 179 1.48 -2.37 1.23
N LEU A 180 1.49 -3.27 0.24
CA LEU A 180 0.70 -3.05 -0.97
C LEU A 180 -0.75 -2.81 -0.58
N GLU A 181 -1.38 -1.78 -1.14
CA GLU A 181 -2.67 -1.26 -0.73
C GLU A 181 -3.67 -2.42 -0.67
N THR A 182 -3.69 -3.29 -1.71
CA THR A 182 -4.50 -4.52 -1.79
C THR A 182 -4.42 -5.40 -0.52
N ILE A 183 -3.21 -5.65 -0.02
CA ILE A 183 -2.96 -6.45 1.18
C ILE A 183 -3.35 -5.64 2.43
N ARG A 184 -3.07 -4.34 2.45
CA ARG A 184 -3.38 -3.45 3.58
C ARG A 184 -4.86 -3.46 3.94
N GLN A 185 -5.79 -3.23 3.00
CA GLN A 185 -7.23 -3.25 3.34
C GLN A 185 -7.71 -4.65 3.73
N PHE A 186 -7.17 -5.71 3.14
CA PHE A 186 -7.51 -7.06 3.60
C PHE A 186 -7.09 -7.22 5.07
N ALA A 187 -5.85 -6.84 5.41
CA ALA A 187 -5.35 -6.86 6.77
C ALA A 187 -6.15 -5.93 7.71
N GLU A 188 -6.63 -4.78 7.24
CA GLU A 188 -7.48 -3.86 7.99
C GLU A 188 -8.87 -4.43 8.29
N GLU A 189 -9.46 -5.14 7.33
CA GLU A 189 -10.72 -5.87 7.55
C GLU A 189 -10.53 -6.98 8.59
N GLN A 190 -9.39 -7.70 8.54
CA GLN A 190 -9.06 -8.71 9.53
C GLN A 190 -8.82 -8.09 10.91
N LEU A 191 -8.12 -6.95 10.99
CA LEU A 191 -7.91 -6.19 12.23
C LEU A 191 -9.24 -5.75 12.85
N ALA A 192 -10.18 -5.28 12.03
CA ALA A 192 -11.53 -4.92 12.47
C ALA A 192 -12.32 -6.15 12.97
N ALA A 193 -12.22 -7.28 12.27
CA ALA A 193 -12.86 -8.54 12.67
C ALA A 193 -12.31 -9.10 13.99
N MET A 194 -11.03 -8.85 14.29
CA MET A 194 -10.39 -9.20 15.57
C MET A 194 -10.77 -8.25 16.72
N GLY A 195 -11.35 -7.08 16.42
CA GLY A 195 -11.72 -6.09 17.43
C GLY A 195 -10.56 -5.22 17.94
N GLU A 196 -9.38 -5.30 17.32
CA GLU A 196 -8.16 -4.60 17.75
C GLU A 196 -7.94 -3.26 17.03
N ALA A 197 -8.82 -2.92 16.08
CA ALA A 197 -8.64 -1.76 15.22
C ALA A 197 -8.54 -0.41 15.99
N THR A 198 -9.29 -0.25 17.08
CA THR A 198 -9.22 0.97 17.89
C THR A 198 -7.87 1.08 18.60
N GLU A 199 -7.40 -0.01 19.21
CA GLU A 199 -6.12 -0.02 19.93
C GLU A 199 -4.95 0.29 19.00
N ALA A 200 -4.91 -0.34 17.82
CA ALA A 200 -3.88 -0.11 16.83
C ALA A 200 -3.89 1.34 16.31
N ARG A 201 -5.06 1.90 16.00
CA ARG A 201 -5.18 3.30 15.56
C ARG A 201 -4.79 4.29 16.66
N ASP A 202 -5.13 4.01 17.92
CA ASP A 202 -4.72 4.85 19.06
C ASP A 202 -3.20 4.79 19.27
N ALA A 203 -2.58 3.62 19.12
CA ALA A 203 -1.13 3.46 19.20
C ALA A 203 -0.43 4.23 18.09
N HIS A 204 -0.94 4.12 16.86
CA HIS A 204 -0.45 4.88 15.71
C HIS A 204 -0.57 6.39 15.93
N ALA A 205 -1.75 6.88 16.33
CA ALA A 205 -1.97 8.29 16.60
C ALA A 205 -1.05 8.83 17.70
N ARG A 206 -0.89 8.09 18.81
CA ARG A 206 0.02 8.45 19.90
C ARG A 206 1.48 8.48 19.46
N HIS A 207 1.91 7.53 18.63
CA HIS A 207 3.28 7.49 18.10
C HIS A 207 3.59 8.79 17.33
N PHE A 208 2.76 9.15 16.35
CA PHE A 208 3.01 10.34 15.53
C PHE A 208 2.78 11.65 16.26
N ALA A 209 1.78 11.72 17.16
CA ALA A 209 1.62 12.87 18.06
C ALA A 209 2.85 13.08 18.95
N GLY A 210 3.50 11.99 19.42
CA GLY A 210 4.73 12.08 20.21
C GLY A 210 5.92 12.66 19.43
N ARG A 211 5.94 12.52 18.10
CA ARG A 211 7.00 13.04 17.22
C ARG A 211 6.81 14.52 16.86
N GLU A 212 5.63 15.09 17.11
CA GLU A 212 5.26 16.46 16.74
C GLU A 212 6.32 17.49 17.15
N ASN A 213 6.74 17.47 18.43
CA ASN A 213 7.71 18.44 18.95
C ASN A 213 9.07 18.35 18.24
N GLU A 214 9.54 17.14 17.93
CA GLU A 214 10.81 16.94 17.22
C GLU A 214 10.72 17.47 15.78
N ILE A 215 9.63 17.14 15.09
CA ILE A 215 9.41 17.54 13.69
C ILE A 215 9.21 19.05 13.57
N MET A 216 8.45 19.66 14.48
CA MET A 216 8.28 21.12 14.53
C MET A 216 9.60 21.83 14.83
N SER A 217 10.44 21.26 15.71
CA SER A 217 11.78 21.81 15.93
C SER A 217 12.68 21.74 14.69
N LEU A 218 12.56 20.67 13.88
CA LEU A 218 13.28 20.54 12.60
C LEU A 218 12.72 21.52 11.57
N TRP A 219 11.41 21.69 11.52
CA TRP A 219 10.71 22.61 10.63
C TRP A 219 11.13 24.07 10.86
N ASP A 220 11.24 24.49 12.13
CA ASP A 220 11.65 25.83 12.53
C ASP A 220 13.18 26.05 12.51
N SER A 221 13.93 25.10 11.96
CA SER A 221 15.40 25.13 11.88
C SER A 221 15.90 25.22 10.44
N PRO A 222 17.20 25.50 10.22
CA PRO A 222 17.83 25.38 8.90
C PRO A 222 17.74 23.97 8.27
N ARG A 223 17.33 22.96 9.05
CA ARG A 223 17.10 21.57 8.62
C ARG A 223 15.65 21.33 8.17
N GLN A 224 14.87 22.38 7.90
CA GLN A 224 13.47 22.29 7.44
C GLN A 224 13.25 21.29 6.29
N ARG A 225 14.22 21.12 5.39
CA ARG A 225 14.15 20.13 4.31
C ARG A 225 14.00 18.69 4.83
N GLU A 226 14.60 18.36 5.96
CA GLU A 226 14.47 17.04 6.60
C GLU A 226 13.06 16.84 7.16
N ALA A 227 12.44 17.89 7.72
CA ALA A 227 11.04 17.85 8.13
C ALA A 227 10.10 17.69 6.92
N TYR A 228 10.37 18.37 5.81
CA TYR A 228 9.60 18.20 4.57
C TYR A 228 9.69 16.76 4.03
N ILE A 229 10.90 16.20 3.96
CA ILE A 229 11.12 14.80 3.53
C ILE A 229 10.37 13.84 4.45
N TRP A 230 10.40 14.09 5.76
CA TRP A 230 9.64 13.30 6.73
C TRP A 230 8.13 13.36 6.46
N PHE A 231 7.56 14.57 6.30
CA PHE A 231 6.14 14.73 6.01
C PHE A 231 5.73 14.02 4.73
N THR A 232 6.49 14.17 3.64
CA THR A 232 6.18 13.49 2.37
C THR A 232 6.33 11.96 2.41
N ALA A 233 7.01 11.43 3.43
CA ALA A 233 7.20 9.99 3.59
C ALA A 233 6.24 9.37 4.60
N GLU A 234 5.58 10.17 5.42
CA GLU A 234 4.75 9.73 6.55
C GLU A 234 3.26 10.10 6.42
N LEU A 235 2.94 11.16 5.65
CA LEU A 235 1.57 11.59 5.30
C LEU A 235 1.32 11.39 3.81
#